data_AF-A0A1I0GH90-F1
#
_entry.id   AF-A0A1I0GH90-F1
#
_cell.length_a   1.000
_cell.length_b   1.000
_cell.length_c   1.000
_cell.angle_alpha   90.00
_cell.angle_beta   90.00
_cell.angle_gamma   90.00
#
_symmetry.space_group_name_H-M   'P 1'
#
loop_
_entity.id
_entity.type
_entity.pdbx_description
1 polymer ?
#
loop_
_entity_poly.entity_id
_entity_poly.type
_entity_poly.pdbx_seq_one_letter_code
_entity_poly.pdbx_strand_id
1 'polypeptide(L)' 'MDEVMSWIIDNKEWIFSGAGIALIANVIRKKKGRSNQSIKSGRNTTNIQVGNDLNIENKIKKK' A
#
# COMPACT_ATOMS: atom_id res chain seq x y z
N MET A 1 -0.58 -26.92 -27.66
CA MET A 1 -0.09 -25.73 -26.94
C MET A 1 -1.31 -24.92 -26.56
N ASP A 2 -1.44 -24.53 -25.31
CA ASP A 2 -2.58 -23.72 -24.86
C ASP A 2 -2.60 -22.38 -25.60
N GLU A 3 -3.78 -21.89 -26.02
CA GLU A 3 -3.92 -20.65 -26.80
C GLU A 3 -3.30 -19.45 -26.08
N VAL A 4 -3.43 -19.40 -24.75
CA VAL A 4 -2.80 -18.39 -23.90
C VAL A 4 -1.28 -18.43 -23.99
N MET A 5 -0.69 -19.63 -24.04
CA MET A 5 0.76 -19.80 -24.12
C MET A 5 1.28 -19.35 -25.50
N SER A 6 0.57 -19.67 -26.58
CA SER A 6 0.92 -19.20 -27.93
C SER A 6 0.94 -17.68 -27.97
N TRP A 7 -0.12 -17.05 -27.45
CA TRP A 7 -0.22 -15.60 -27.44
C TRP A 7 0.93 -14.95 -26.67
N ILE A 8 1.32 -15.47 -25.49
CA ILE A 8 2.45 -14.93 -24.72
C ILE A 8 3.76 -15.04 -25.51
N ILE A 9 4.00 -16.17 -26.18
CA ILE A 9 5.21 -16.40 -26.99
C ILE A 9 5.28 -15.42 -28.16
N ASP A 10 4.16 -15.16 -28.81
CA ASP A 10 4.04 -14.24 -29.95
C ASP A 10 4.23 -12.78 -29.52
N ASN A 11 3.92 -12.47 -28.26
CA ASN A 11 3.93 -11.11 -27.71
C ASN A 11 5.10 -10.82 -26.76
N LYS A 12 6.03 -11.77 -26.58
CA LYS A 12 7.11 -11.71 -25.59
C LYS A 12 7.96 -10.43 -25.67
N GLU A 13 8.24 -9.92 -26.86
CA GLU A 13 9.15 -8.78 -27.05
C GLU A 13 8.59 -7.50 -26.43
N TRP A 14 7.31 -7.20 -26.66
CA TRP A 14 6.70 -6.02 -26.06
C TRP A 14 6.36 -6.26 -24.58
N ILE A 15 5.93 -7.47 -24.18
CA ILE A 15 5.62 -7.82 -22.78
C ILE A 15 6.84 -7.65 -21.89
N PHE A 16 7.99 -8.17 -22.31
CA PHE A 16 9.25 -8.12 -21.56
C PHE A 16 10.14 -6.91 -21.93
N SER A 17 9.63 -5.99 -22.74
CA SER A 17 10.27 -4.68 -22.91
C SER A 17 10.21 -3.88 -21.61
N GLY A 18 11.13 -2.91 -21.44
CA GLY A 18 11.11 -2.02 -20.28
C GLY A 18 9.76 -1.29 -20.09
N ALA A 19 9.10 -0.93 -21.19
CA ALA A 19 7.78 -0.31 -21.16
C ALA A 19 6.66 -1.31 -20.84
N GLY A 20 6.69 -2.51 -21.42
CA GLY A 20 5.70 -3.56 -21.16
C GLY A 20 5.69 -4.03 -19.71
N ILE A 21 6.88 -4.27 -19.14
CA ILE A 21 7.04 -4.63 -17.73
C ILE A 21 6.52 -3.50 -16.84
N ALA A 22 6.81 -2.24 -17.16
CA ALA A 22 6.32 -1.10 -16.39
C ALA A 22 4.79 -0.99 -16.39
N LEU A 23 4.14 -1.22 -17.54
CA LEU A 23 2.68 -1.24 -17.65
C LEU A 23 2.05 -2.38 -16.84
N ILE A 24 2.58 -3.60 -16.98
CA ILE A 24 2.09 -4.78 -16.24
C ILE A 24 2.26 -4.56 -14.74
N ALA A 25 3.42 -4.06 -14.31
CA ALA A 25 3.68 -3.75 -12.90
C ALA A 25 2.71 -2.70 -12.36
N ASN A 26 2.34 -1.69 -13.17
CA ASN A 26 1.36 -0.68 -12.78
C ASN A 26 -0.04 -1.29 -12.59
N VAL A 27 -0.47 -2.16 -13.51
CA VAL A 27 -1.77 -2.86 -13.45
C VAL A 27 -1.83 -3.78 -12.23
N ILE A 28 -0.75 -4.51 -11.92
CA ILE A 28 -0.69 -5.45 -10.79
C ILE A 28 -0.45 -4.72 -9.45
N ARG A 29 -0.03 -3.44 -9.48
CA ARG A 29 0.26 -2.66 -8.27
C ARG A 29 -0.99 -2.57 -7.39
N LYS A 30 -1.04 -3.39 -6.35
CA LYS A 30 -2.09 -3.33 -5.33
C LYS A 30 -2.04 -1.96 -4.67
N LYS A 31 -3.19 -1.28 -4.63
CA LYS A 31 -3.34 -0.07 -3.80
C LYS A 31 -3.02 -0.48 -2.37
N LYS A 32 -2.08 0.25 -1.73
CA LYS A 32 -1.75 0.04 -0.32
C LYS A 32 -3.06 0.22 0.46
N GLY A 33 -3.57 -0.87 1.04
CA GLY A 33 -4.80 -0.83 1.83
C GLY A 33 -4.64 0.16 2.99
N ARG A 34 -5.75 0.74 3.44
CA ARG A 34 -5.74 1.48 4.71
C ARG A 34 -5.24 0.53 5.81
N SER A 35 -4.34 1.01 6.64
CA SER A 35 -3.85 0.26 7.79
C SER A 35 -5.05 -0.02 8.71
N ASN A 36 -5.49 -1.27 8.80
CA ASN A 36 -6.50 -1.69 9.76
C ASN A 36 -5.83 -1.79 11.13
N GLN A 37 -5.63 -0.64 11.78
CA GLN A 37 -5.12 -0.59 13.14
C GLN A 37 -6.26 -0.86 14.13
N SER A 38 -6.12 -1.89 14.94
CA SER A 38 -7.04 -2.19 16.05
C SER A 38 -6.24 -2.14 17.34
N ILE A 39 -6.57 -1.22 18.25
CA ILE A 39 -5.95 -1.09 19.57
C ILE A 39 -6.99 -1.45 20.63
N LYS A 40 -6.61 -2.34 21.56
CA LYS A 40 -7.40 -2.62 22.77
C LYS A 40 -7.12 -1.53 23.81
N SER A 41 -8.17 -0.89 24.36
CA SER A 41 -8.06 0.12 25.43
C SER A 41 -8.22 -0.48 26.82
N GLY A 42 -7.45 0.02 27.79
CA GLY A 42 -7.58 -0.30 29.21
C GLY A 42 -8.32 0.81 29.98
N ARG A 43 -8.49 0.65 31.30
CA ARG A 43 -9.07 1.70 32.16
C ARG A 43 -8.07 2.86 32.31
N ASN A 44 -8.55 4.10 32.16
CA ASN A 44 -7.76 5.33 32.31
C ASN A 44 -6.68 5.60 31.24
N THR A 45 -6.83 5.08 30.01
CA THR A 45 -5.86 5.30 28.93
C THR A 45 -6.40 6.14 27.78
N THR A 46 -5.57 7.03 27.23
CA THR A 46 -5.84 7.79 26.01
C THR A 46 -5.15 7.10 24.83
N ASN A 47 -5.94 6.46 23.97
CA ASN A 47 -5.42 5.77 22.80
C ASN A 47 -5.42 6.71 21.59
N ILE A 48 -4.23 7.03 21.07
CA ILE A 48 -4.07 7.90 19.91
C ILE A 48 -3.51 7.06 18.76
N GLN A 49 -4.29 6.91 17.69
CA GLN A 49 -3.83 6.33 16.42
C GLN A 49 -3.73 7.42 15.37
N VAL A 50 -2.60 7.47 14.69
CA VAL A 50 -2.39 8.31 13.52
C VAL A 50 -1.75 7.50 12.40
N GLY A 51 -2.24 7.71 11.18
CA GLY A 51 -1.70 7.03 10.00
C GLY A 51 -0.43 7.68 9.44
N ASN A 52 -0.24 8.98 9.70
CA ASN A 52 0.90 9.78 9.26
C ASN A 52 1.51 10.49 10.49
N ASP A 53 1.35 11.80 10.64
CA ASP A 53 2.03 12.57 11.69
C ASP A 53 1.07 13.00 12.82
N LEU A 54 1.55 12.89 14.07
CA LEU A 54 0.88 13.43 15.26
C LEU A 54 1.79 14.47 15.92
N ASN A 55 1.38 15.73 15.88
CA ASN A 55 2.01 16.80 16.63
C ASN A 55 1.27 16.99 17.96
N ILE A 56 1.92 16.63 19.07
CA ILE A 56 1.39 16.89 20.42
C ILE A 56 2.06 18.17 20.96
N GLU A 57 1.31 19.28 20.96
CA GLU A 57 1.73 20.49 21.68
C GLU A 57 1.35 20.37 23.16
N ASN A 58 2.35 20.26 24.04
CA ASN A 58 2.13 20.32 25.49
C ASN A 58 1.83 21.77 25.89
N LYS A 59 0.56 22.10 26.16
CA LYS A 59 0.24 23.29 26.97
C LYS A 59 0.61 23.00 28.41
N ILE A 60 1.80 23.45 28.83
CA ILE A 60 2.16 23.52 30.25
C ILE A 60 1.12 24.44 30.92
N LYS A 61 0.15 23.87 31.63
CA LYS A 61 -0.68 24.65 32.55
C LYS A 61 0.24 25.11 33.68
N LYS A 62 0.69 26.36 33.63
CA LYS A 62 1.28 27.02 34.80
C LYS A 62 0.21 27.07 35.87
N LYS A 63 0.53 26.49 37.02
CA LYS A 63 -0.28 26.51 38.24
C LYS A 63 -0.25 27.90 38.86
#